data_AF-A0A948NDY3-F1
#
_entry.id   AF-A0A948NDY3-F1
#
_cell.length_a   1.000
_cell.length_b   1.000
_cell.length_c   1.000
_cell.angle_alpha   90.00
_cell.angle_beta   90.00
_cell.angle_gamma   90.00
#
_symmetry.space_group_name_H-M   'P 1'
#
loop_
_entity.id
_entity.type
_entity.pdbx_description
1 polymer ?
#
loop_
_entity_poly.entity_id
_entity_poly.type
_entity_poly.pdbx_seq_one_letter_code
_entity_poly.pdbx_strand_id
1 'polypeptide(L)'
;MFTLSACSTVNQSAVTGQLDLIGNKEAVEKYWLVKRKIAPEYPADAGEKGISGCVEFTLLIDGDGKPQNLMVIKSFPGTTFNKKAYDALRKWQWTPGADNAQKQPVLTTIQLDFTTRKSANHAEAYSACKI
;
A
#
# COMPACT_ATOMS: atom_id res chain seq x y z
N MET A 1 41.78 8.50 27.34
CA MET A 1 40.78 9.30 26.62
C MET A 1 39.93 8.32 25.81
N PHE A 2 38.85 7.81 26.42
CA PHE A 2 37.96 6.83 25.78
C PHE A 2 36.54 7.39 25.84
N THR A 3 36.05 7.91 24.73
CA THR A 3 34.65 8.33 24.58
C THR A 3 33.86 7.15 24.06
N LEU A 4 33.15 6.47 24.96
CA LEU A 4 32.07 5.57 24.60
C LEU A 4 30.88 6.44 24.17
N SER A 5 30.67 6.55 22.86
CA SER A 5 29.46 7.18 22.33
C SER A 5 28.36 6.12 22.21
N ALA A 6 27.23 6.39 22.84
CA ALA A 6 26.10 5.50 23.03
C ALA A 6 25.41 5.16 21.71
N CYS A 7 25.17 3.87 21.47
CA CYS A 7 24.21 3.43 20.46
C CYS A 7 22.80 3.79 20.95
N SER A 8 22.14 4.71 20.24
CA SER A 8 20.72 5.00 20.41
C SER A 8 19.91 3.75 20.03
N THR A 9 19.44 3.00 21.02
CA THR A 9 18.44 1.96 20.80
C THR A 9 17.10 2.63 20.55
N VAL A 10 16.66 2.60 19.30
CA VAL A 10 15.28 2.96 18.96
C VAL A 10 14.36 1.94 19.65
N ASN A 11 13.58 2.45 20.60
CA ASN A 11 12.56 1.74 21.34
C ASN A 11 11.34 1.49 20.44
N GLN A 12 11.23 0.32 19.81
CA GLN A 12 9.99 -0.15 19.18
C GLN A 12 9.26 -1.09 20.13
N SER A 13 8.65 -0.51 21.16
CA SER A 13 7.67 -1.23 21.95
C SER A 13 6.32 -1.25 21.22
N ALA A 14 5.80 -2.47 21.02
CA ALA A 14 4.38 -2.85 20.96
C ALA A 14 3.60 -2.76 19.62
N VAL A 15 3.86 -3.70 18.70
CA VAL A 15 2.80 -4.59 18.18
C VAL A 15 3.35 -6.02 18.18
N THR A 16 3.24 -6.69 19.31
CA THR A 16 3.74 -8.05 19.52
C THR A 16 2.86 -9.03 18.74
N GLY A 17 3.20 -9.33 17.48
CA GLY A 17 2.53 -10.39 16.70
C GLY A 17 2.40 -10.19 15.19
N GLN A 18 2.70 -9.00 14.65
CA GLN A 18 2.64 -8.76 13.20
C GLN A 18 4.03 -8.88 12.55
N LEU A 19 4.07 -9.45 11.33
CA LEU A 19 5.27 -9.54 10.51
C LEU A 19 5.39 -8.31 9.61
N ASP A 20 6.50 -7.59 9.69
CA ASP A 20 6.75 -6.43 8.83
C ASP A 20 7.38 -6.87 7.50
N LEU A 21 6.64 -6.68 6.41
CA LEU A 21 7.07 -6.94 5.04
C LEU A 21 6.99 -5.69 4.16
N ILE A 22 7.07 -4.50 4.75
CA ILE A 22 7.16 -3.25 3.97
C ILE A 22 8.37 -3.31 3.04
N GLY A 23 8.16 -2.97 1.77
CA GLY A 23 9.21 -3.01 0.74
C GLY A 23 9.56 -4.40 0.20
N ASN A 24 9.01 -5.49 0.77
CA ASN A 24 9.19 -6.85 0.28
C ASN A 24 7.91 -7.41 -0.33
N LYS A 25 7.60 -6.94 -1.54
CA LYS A 25 6.39 -7.33 -2.28
C LYS A 25 6.31 -8.83 -2.55
N GLU A 26 7.43 -9.46 -2.90
CA GLU A 26 7.48 -10.91 -3.19
C GLU A 26 7.10 -11.74 -1.97
N ALA A 27 7.65 -11.40 -0.79
CA ALA A 27 7.29 -12.07 0.45
C ALA A 27 5.80 -11.92 0.74
N VAL A 28 5.22 -10.72 0.56
CA VAL A 28 3.79 -10.46 0.80
C VAL A 28 2.92 -11.31 -0.11
N GLU A 29 3.23 -11.38 -1.40
CA GLU A 29 2.48 -12.16 -2.39
C GLU A 29 2.54 -13.66 -2.10
N LYS A 30 3.63 -14.16 -1.50
CA LYS A 30 3.75 -15.55 -1.05
C LYS A 30 3.01 -15.81 0.27
N TYR A 31 3.07 -14.87 1.22
CA TYR A 31 2.45 -14.99 2.55
C TYR A 31 0.93 -14.83 2.51
N TRP A 32 0.42 -13.92 1.69
CA TRP A 32 -0.99 -13.57 1.56
C TRP A 32 -1.39 -13.56 0.08
N LEU A 33 -2.18 -14.56 -0.32
CA LEU A 33 -2.72 -14.68 -1.67
C LEU A 33 -3.95 -13.79 -1.82
N VAL A 34 -3.99 -12.97 -2.87
CA VAL A 34 -5.15 -12.11 -3.16
C VAL A 34 -6.37 -12.99 -3.51
N LYS A 35 -7.37 -13.03 -2.64
CA LYS A 35 -8.64 -13.73 -2.88
C LYS A 35 -9.62 -12.87 -3.67
N ARG A 36 -9.71 -11.57 -3.32
CA ARG A 36 -10.59 -10.62 -3.99
C ARG A 36 -9.89 -9.29 -4.15
N LYS A 37 -9.82 -8.83 -5.40
CA LYS A 37 -9.29 -7.53 -5.79
C LYS A 37 -10.42 -6.68 -6.34
N ILE A 38 -10.61 -5.49 -5.78
CA ILE A 38 -11.57 -4.50 -6.29
C ILE A 38 -10.77 -3.38 -6.94
N ALA A 39 -11.00 -3.13 -8.23
CA ALA A 39 -10.40 -1.98 -8.90
C ALA A 39 -11.00 -0.68 -8.34
N PRO A 40 -10.20 0.38 -8.12
CA PRO A 40 -10.74 1.68 -7.78
C PRO A 40 -11.51 2.27 -8.96
N GLU A 41 -12.64 2.89 -8.65
CA GLU A 41 -13.36 3.70 -9.62
C GLU A 41 -12.54 4.93 -9.97
N TYR A 42 -12.46 5.27 -11.25
CA TYR A 42 -11.78 6.48 -11.69
C TYR A 42 -12.60 7.72 -11.28
N PRO A 43 -12.00 8.75 -10.64
CA PRO A 43 -12.70 10.01 -10.39
C PRO A 43 -13.15 10.67 -11.70
N ALA A 44 -14.41 11.09 -11.78
CA ALA A 44 -14.98 11.63 -13.01
C ALA A 44 -14.24 12.89 -13.50
N ASP A 45 -13.91 13.80 -12.59
CA ASP A 45 -13.19 15.04 -12.87
C ASP A 45 -11.76 14.79 -13.38
N ALA A 46 -11.06 13.81 -12.80
CA ALA A 46 -9.75 13.39 -13.29
C ALA A 46 -9.85 12.73 -14.67
N GLY A 47 -10.90 11.95 -14.90
CA GLY A 47 -11.18 11.30 -16.18
C GLY A 47 -11.43 12.31 -17.30
N GLU A 48 -12.26 13.33 -17.04
CA GLU A 48 -12.55 14.43 -17.98
C GLU A 48 -11.30 15.26 -18.33
N LYS A 49 -10.45 15.50 -17.32
CA LYS A 49 -9.20 16.27 -17.49
C LYS A 49 -8.03 15.46 -18.01
N GLY A 50 -8.19 14.14 -18.16
CA GLY A 50 -7.11 13.24 -18.56
C GLY A 50 -5.96 13.20 -17.54
N ILE A 51 -6.24 13.27 -16.24
CA ILE A 51 -5.20 13.27 -15.20
C ILE A 51 -4.94 11.85 -14.73
N SER A 52 -3.71 11.36 -14.85
CA SER A 52 -3.26 10.07 -14.29
C SER A 52 -2.50 10.25 -12.97
N GLY A 53 -2.35 9.17 -12.22
CA GLY A 53 -1.56 9.16 -10.99
C GLY A 53 -1.67 7.87 -10.19
N CYS A 54 -1.35 7.94 -8.90
CA CYS A 54 -1.29 6.78 -8.03
C CYS A 54 -1.54 7.15 -6.57
N VAL A 55 -1.88 6.15 -5.76
CA VAL A 55 -1.96 6.25 -4.30
C VAL A 55 -1.28 5.03 -3.70
N GLU A 56 -0.32 5.24 -2.82
CA GLU A 56 0.34 4.19 -2.05
C GLU A 56 -0.12 4.24 -0.59
N PHE A 57 -0.49 3.07 -0.08
CA PHE A 57 -0.91 2.88 1.31
C PHE A 57 0.11 2.02 2.03
N THR A 58 0.35 2.32 3.31
CA THR A 58 0.72 1.28 4.27
C THR A 58 -0.56 0.71 4.90
N LEU A 59 -0.58 -0.59 5.15
CA LEU A 59 -1.71 -1.28 5.76
C LEU A 59 -1.25 -2.55 6.49
N LEU A 60 -2.07 -2.99 7.43
CA LEU A 60 -1.98 -4.31 8.06
C LEU A 60 -2.97 -5.25 7.39
N ILE A 61 -2.53 -6.38 6.85
CA ILE A 61 -3.40 -7.51 6.52
C ILE A 61 -3.57 -8.30 7.82
N ASP A 62 -4.79 -8.34 8.36
CA ASP A 62 -5.09 -9.05 9.60
C ASP A 62 -5.17 -10.57 9.40
N GLY A 63 -5.36 -11.32 10.49
CA GLY A 63 -5.47 -12.79 10.44
C GLY A 63 -6.71 -13.30 9.70
N ASP A 64 -7.71 -12.45 9.46
CA ASP A 64 -8.87 -12.77 8.62
C ASP A 64 -8.61 -12.45 7.15
N GLY A 65 -7.41 -11.94 6.80
CA GLY A 65 -7.04 -11.52 5.46
C GLY A 65 -7.75 -10.23 5.05
N LYS A 66 -8.13 -9.37 5.98
CA LYS A 66 -8.75 -8.06 5.69
C LYS A 66 -7.74 -6.93 5.91
N PRO A 67 -7.86 -5.83 5.15
CA PRO A 67 -7.00 -4.68 5.32
C PRO A 67 -7.44 -3.85 6.54
N GLN A 68 -6.48 -3.49 7.38
CA GLN A 68 -6.64 -2.63 8.55
C GLN A 68 -5.64 -1.48 8.49
N ASN A 69 -5.92 -0.39 9.21
CA ASN A 69 -5.02 0.75 9.37
C ASN A 69 -4.47 1.32 8.04
N LEU A 70 -5.32 1.43 7.02
CA LEU A 70 -4.91 2.00 5.72
C LEU A 70 -4.49 3.47 5.91
N MET A 71 -3.20 3.76 5.69
CA MET A 71 -2.65 5.11 5.76
C MET A 71 -1.98 5.45 4.43
N VAL A 72 -2.33 6.60 3.85
CA VAL A 72 -1.71 7.10 2.63
C VAL A 72 -0.29 7.56 2.95
N ILE A 73 0.71 6.96 2.31
CA ILE A 73 2.12 7.33 2.45
C ILE A 73 2.64 8.10 1.23
N LYS A 74 1.97 7.95 0.09
CA LYS A 74 2.27 8.67 -1.15
C LYS A 74 1.01 8.83 -1.97
N SER A 75 0.85 9.99 -2.59
CA SER A 75 -0.25 10.23 -3.53
C SER A 75 0.14 11.26 -4.56
N PHE A 76 -0.33 11.06 -5.79
CA PHE A 76 -0.07 11.96 -6.90
C PHE A 76 -1.24 11.93 -7.89
N PRO A 77 -1.70 13.10 -8.42
CA PRO A 77 -1.37 14.45 -7.98
C PRO A 77 -2.22 14.86 -6.76
N GLY A 78 -1.55 15.35 -5.71
CA GLY A 78 -2.23 15.79 -4.49
C GLY A 78 -3.03 14.66 -3.85
N THR A 79 -4.33 14.89 -3.63
CA THR A 79 -5.24 13.92 -2.99
C THR A 79 -6.33 13.39 -3.92
N THR A 80 -6.24 13.71 -5.21
CA THR A 80 -7.26 13.46 -6.26
C THR A 80 -7.82 12.03 -6.23
N PHE A 81 -6.95 11.04 -6.03
CA PHE A 81 -7.31 9.63 -6.08
C PHE A 81 -7.55 8.98 -4.71
N ASN A 82 -7.22 9.67 -3.60
CA ASN A 82 -7.15 9.06 -2.27
C ASN A 82 -8.45 8.36 -1.87
N LYS A 83 -9.59 9.04 -2.04
CA LYS A 83 -10.90 8.50 -1.65
C LYS A 83 -11.25 7.24 -2.43
N LYS A 84 -11.08 7.26 -3.76
CA LYS A 84 -11.42 6.12 -4.61
C LYS A 84 -10.49 4.94 -4.39
N ALA A 85 -9.22 5.22 -4.17
CA ALA A 85 -8.22 4.22 -3.82
C ALA A 85 -8.55 3.55 -2.47
N TYR A 86 -8.86 4.34 -1.44
CA TYR A 86 -9.28 3.83 -0.12
C TYR A 86 -10.56 2.99 -0.21
N ASP A 87 -11.58 3.48 -0.92
CA ASP A 87 -12.88 2.81 -1.07
C ASP A 87 -12.77 1.44 -1.76
N ALA A 88 -11.82 1.27 -2.66
CA ALA A 88 -11.52 -0.01 -3.27
C ALA A 88 -10.66 -0.90 -2.36
N LEU A 89 -9.54 -0.36 -1.86
CA LEU A 89 -8.57 -1.15 -1.08
C LEU A 89 -9.21 -1.76 0.16
N ARG A 90 -10.09 -1.03 0.87
CA ARG A 90 -10.80 -1.55 2.06
C ARG A 90 -11.71 -2.75 1.78
N LYS A 91 -12.02 -3.04 0.52
CA LYS A 91 -12.87 -4.17 0.09
C LYS A 91 -12.06 -5.38 -0.40
N TRP A 92 -10.74 -5.24 -0.49
CA TRP A 92 -9.86 -6.35 -0.83
C TRP A 92 -9.90 -7.42 0.25
N GLN A 93 -9.53 -8.63 -0.16
CA GLN A 93 -9.50 -9.78 0.72
C GLN A 93 -8.34 -10.67 0.30
N TRP A 94 -7.63 -11.18 1.29
CA TRP A 94 -6.57 -12.16 1.13
C TRP A 94 -6.95 -13.49 1.78
N THR A 95 -6.22 -14.53 1.40
CA THR A 95 -6.19 -15.85 2.03
C THR A 95 -4.74 -16.20 2.36
N PRO A 96 -4.50 -16.94 3.46
CA PRO A 96 -3.14 -17.32 3.83
C PRO A 96 -2.52 -18.18 2.73
N GLY A 97 -1.26 -17.88 2.39
CA GLY A 97 -0.42 -18.76 1.58
C GLY A 97 0.16 -19.92 2.40
N ALA A 98 0.90 -20.81 1.75
CA ALA A 98 1.51 -21.97 2.41
C ALA A 98 2.48 -21.55 3.54
N ASP A 99 3.21 -20.45 3.34
CA ASP A 99 4.17 -19.92 4.29
C ASP A 99 3.50 -19.18 5.48
N ASN A 100 2.19 -18.95 5.41
CA ASN A 100 1.40 -18.26 6.44
C ASN A 100 0.26 -19.12 7.00
N ALA A 101 0.52 -20.40 7.25
CA ALA A 101 -0.49 -21.34 7.77
C ALA A 101 -1.13 -20.86 9.09
N GLN A 102 -0.40 -20.08 9.90
CA GLN A 102 -0.89 -19.53 11.16
C GLN A 102 -1.67 -18.22 11.01
N LYS A 103 -1.86 -17.71 9.79
CA LYS A 103 -2.56 -16.43 9.51
C LYS A 103 -1.96 -15.27 10.29
N GLN A 104 -0.64 -15.21 10.37
CA GLN A 104 0.07 -14.12 11.01
C GLN A 104 -0.25 -12.80 10.28
N PRO A 105 -0.66 -11.76 11.02
CA PRO A 105 -0.88 -10.44 10.44
C PRO A 105 0.40 -9.88 9.81
N VAL A 106 0.27 -9.18 8.68
CA VAL A 106 1.41 -8.63 7.92
C VAL A 106 1.25 -7.13 7.70
N LEU A 107 2.26 -6.35 8.07
CA LEU A 107 2.37 -4.94 7.69
C LEU A 107 3.03 -4.83 6.31
N THR A 108 2.42 -4.09 5.39
CA THR A 108 2.88 -4.01 3.99
C THR A 108 2.50 -2.69 3.32
N THR A 109 2.91 -2.50 2.07
CA THR A 109 2.50 -1.38 1.22
C THR A 109 1.82 -1.85 -0.07
N ILE A 110 0.82 -1.09 -0.51
CA ILE A 110 0.10 -1.33 -1.77
C ILE A 110 -0.06 -0.01 -2.52
N GLN A 111 0.37 0.01 -3.78
CA GLN A 111 0.11 1.10 -4.72
C GLN A 111 -1.09 0.76 -5.61
N LEU A 112 -2.00 1.71 -5.77
CA LEU A 112 -3.09 1.67 -6.74
C LEU A 112 -2.86 2.75 -7.80
N ASP A 113 -2.85 2.32 -9.06
CA ASP A 113 -2.54 3.17 -10.20
C ASP A 113 -3.82 3.57 -10.96
N PHE A 114 -3.84 4.81 -11.43
CA PHE A 114 -4.94 5.41 -12.17
C PHE A 114 -4.38 5.94 -13.49
N THR A 115 -4.58 5.19 -14.58
CA THR A 115 -4.11 5.56 -15.91
C THR A 115 -5.27 5.79 -16.88
N THR A 116 -5.10 6.76 -17.78
CA THR A 116 -6.03 7.03 -18.87
C THR A 116 -5.28 7.15 -20.19
N ARG A 117 -5.92 6.79 -21.31
CA ARG A 117 -5.27 6.70 -22.64
C ARG A 117 -4.74 8.05 -23.13
N LYS A 118 -5.37 9.16 -22.76
CA LYS A 118 -4.99 10.53 -23.16
C LYS A 118 -4.53 11.32 -21.93
N SER A 119 -3.56 10.79 -21.21
CA SER A 119 -3.09 11.42 -19.98
C SER A 119 -2.37 12.75 -20.28
N ALA A 120 -2.92 13.85 -19.81
CA ALA A 120 -2.37 15.20 -19.96
C ALA A 120 -1.08 15.40 -19.14
N ASN A 121 -0.96 14.70 -18.01
CA ASN A 121 0.19 14.75 -17.09
C ASN A 121 1.01 13.44 -17.11
N HIS A 122 1.13 12.79 -18.27
CA HIS A 122 1.79 11.47 -18.37
C HIS A 122 3.23 11.47 -17.84
N ALA A 123 4.03 12.48 -18.20
CA ALA A 123 5.45 12.52 -17.81
C ALA A 123 5.63 12.64 -16.29
N GLU A 124 4.81 13.48 -15.65
CA GLU A 124 4.83 13.67 -14.20
C GLU A 124 4.28 12.45 -13.48
N ALA A 125 3.20 11.86 -14.00
CA ALA A 125 2.64 10.62 -13.47
C ALA A 125 3.65 9.46 -13.55
N TYR A 126 4.34 9.29 -14.69
CA TYR A 126 5.39 8.28 -14.85
C TYR A 126 6.55 8.54 -13.86
N SER A 127 7.00 9.78 -13.74
CA SER A 127 8.10 10.14 -12.84
C SER A 127 7.77 9.81 -11.38
N ALA A 128 6.59 10.21 -10.92
CA ALA A 128 6.13 10.05 -9.55
C ALA A 128 5.71 8.62 -9.23
N CYS A 129 4.95 7.97 -10.11
CA CYS A 129 4.26 6.70 -9.83
C CYS A 129 4.91 5.47 -10.47
N LYS A 130 5.78 5.67 -11.47
CA LYS A 130 6.37 4.59 -12.30
C LYS A 130 5.32 3.76 -13.05
N ILE A 131 4.31 4.44 -13.60
CA ILE A 131 3.14 3.87 -14.32
C ILE A 131 3.17 4.19 -15.80
#